data_AF-A0A5H5KAR2-F1
#
_entry.id   AF-A0A5H5KAR2-F1
#
_cell.length_a   1.000
_cell.length_b   1.000
_cell.length_c   1.000
_cell.angle_alpha   90.00
_cell.angle_beta   90.00
_cell.angle_gamma   90.00
#
_symmetry.space_group_name_H-M   'P 1'
#
loop_
_entity.id
_entity.type
_entity.pdbx_description
1 polymer ?
#
loop_
_entity_poly.entity_id
_entity_poly.type
_entity_poly.pdbx_seq_one_letter_code
_entity_poly.pdbx_strand_id
1 'polypeptide(L)'
;MEGFELFPKIKGAIKWMAEHSDSVIHFGWNVVAAIILLFIGKLIARLLSRGLEKLLLRRQVDATIVHFFSALVRYITIAFTAVAALGRIGIETSSIIAVIGAAGLAIGLALQGSLSNFAAGVLLVSLRPFRAGEIVQIGLVIGTVEKVHIFSTTLLTADSKEVVIPNGKIIADNIINYSRHPYRRIDLIIGVDYQSRIADVKNVIHRIIEQDHRIDKTRDITVRLGELAPSSLNFYVRV
;
A
#
# COMPACT_ATOMS: atom_id res chain seq x y z
N MET A 1 -68.32 -47.96 -26.28
CA MET A 1 -66.88 -48.03 -26.58
C MET A 1 -66.18 -46.94 -25.79
N GLU A 2 -66.01 -47.16 -24.49
CA GLU A 2 -65.27 -46.25 -23.63
C GLU A 2 -63.78 -46.58 -23.79
N GLY A 3 -63.09 -45.76 -24.57
CA GLY A 3 -61.65 -45.88 -24.77
C GLY A 3 -60.93 -45.59 -23.45
N PHE A 4 -60.16 -46.58 -23.00
CA PHE A 4 -59.26 -46.50 -21.86
C PHE A 4 -58.33 -45.28 -22.00
N GLU A 5 -58.58 -44.21 -21.23
CA GLU A 5 -57.74 -43.01 -21.25
C GLU A 5 -56.40 -43.30 -20.56
N LEU A 6 -55.42 -43.73 -21.35
CA LEU A 6 -54.02 -43.79 -20.94
C LEU A 6 -53.52 -42.36 -20.69
N PHE A 7 -53.32 -42.05 -19.41
CA PHE A 7 -52.66 -40.85 -18.86
C PHE A 7 -53.42 -39.50 -18.99
N PRO A 8 -54.59 -39.33 -18.34
CA PRO A 8 -55.30 -38.05 -18.27
C PRO A 8 -54.45 -36.89 -17.71
N LYS A 9 -53.47 -37.21 -16.84
CA LYS A 9 -52.48 -36.23 -16.33
C LYS A 9 -51.58 -35.64 -17.43
N ILE A 10 -51.25 -36.41 -18.47
CA ILE A 10 -50.39 -35.95 -19.58
C ILE A 10 -51.18 -35.03 -20.51
N LYS A 11 -52.44 -35.37 -20.84
CA LYS A 11 -53.33 -34.46 -21.59
C LYS A 11 -53.58 -33.14 -20.85
N GLY A 12 -53.81 -33.21 -19.53
CA GLY A 12 -53.97 -32.01 -18.68
C GLY A 12 -52.71 -31.12 -18.68
N ALA A 13 -51.52 -31.73 -18.57
CA ALA A 13 -50.25 -31.01 -18.65
C ALA A 13 -50.00 -30.38 -20.03
N ILE A 14 -50.34 -31.09 -21.11
CA ILE A 14 -50.21 -30.57 -22.48
C ILE A 14 -51.19 -29.42 -22.74
N LYS A 15 -52.44 -29.53 -22.26
CA LYS A 15 -53.43 -28.45 -22.36
C LYS A 15 -53.03 -27.21 -21.54
N TRP A 16 -52.53 -27.41 -20.33
CA TRP A 16 -52.01 -26.33 -19.49
C TRP A 16 -50.81 -25.62 -20.13
N MET A 17 -49.88 -26.37 -20.73
CA MET A 17 -48.74 -25.81 -21.48
C MET A 17 -49.17 -25.08 -22.76
N ALA A 18 -50.21 -25.55 -23.45
CA ALA A 18 -50.76 -24.88 -24.63
C ALA A 18 -51.49 -23.57 -24.28
N GLU A 19 -52.15 -23.51 -23.11
CA GLU A 19 -52.79 -22.29 -22.61
C GLU A 19 -51.79 -21.27 -22.00
N HIS A 20 -50.60 -21.71 -21.60
CA HIS A 20 -49.52 -20.87 -21.03
C HIS A 20 -48.25 -20.85 -21.89
N SER A 21 -48.38 -21.07 -23.20
CA SER A 21 -47.26 -21.22 -24.14
C SER A 21 -46.25 -20.08 -24.06
N ASP A 22 -46.72 -18.84 -23.90
CA ASP A 22 -45.86 -17.66 -23.84
C ASP A 22 -44.94 -17.69 -22.61
N SER A 23 -45.45 -18.10 -21.45
CA SER A 23 -44.65 -18.19 -20.21
C SER A 23 -43.61 -19.31 -20.31
N VAL A 24 -43.97 -20.44 -20.92
CA VAL A 24 -43.05 -21.58 -21.13
C VAL A 24 -41.95 -21.22 -22.13
N ILE A 25 -42.29 -20.52 -23.22
CA ILE A 25 -41.32 -20.06 -24.24
C ILE A 25 -40.37 -19.01 -23.64
N HIS A 26 -40.89 -18.04 -22.87
CA HIS A 26 -40.07 -17.03 -22.20
C HIS A 26 -39.09 -17.66 -21.19
N PHE A 27 -39.55 -18.62 -20.38
CA PHE A 27 -38.67 -19.34 -19.45
C PHE A 27 -37.61 -20.16 -20.19
N GLY A 28 -37.98 -20.87 -21.25
CA GLY A 28 -37.05 -21.61 -22.10
C GLY A 28 -35.97 -20.72 -22.71
N TRP A 29 -36.35 -19.54 -23.22
CA TRP A 29 -35.41 -18.55 -23.75
C TRP A 29 -34.45 -18.02 -22.67
N ASN A 30 -34.95 -17.76 -21.48
CA ASN A 30 -34.15 -17.33 -20.33
C ASN A 30 -33.12 -18.39 -19.90
N VAL A 31 -33.49 -19.67 -19.91
CA VAL A 31 -32.56 -20.78 -19.63
C VAL A 31 -31.48 -20.88 -20.70
N VAL A 32 -31.84 -20.79 -21.97
CA VAL A 32 -30.86 -20.77 -23.08
C VAL A 32 -29.92 -19.58 -22.96
N ALA A 33 -30.46 -18.38 -22.69
CA ALA A 33 -29.67 -17.18 -22.47
C ALA A 33 -28.71 -17.33 -21.28
N ALA A 34 -29.15 -17.95 -20.18
CA ALA A 34 -28.30 -18.22 -19.01
C ALA A 34 -27.15 -19.17 -19.34
N ILE A 35 -27.41 -20.24 -20.11
CA ILE A 35 -26.37 -21.19 -20.55
C ILE A 35 -25.36 -20.50 -21.45
N ILE A 36 -25.82 -19.70 -22.42
CA ILE A 36 -24.95 -18.91 -23.30
C ILE A 36 -24.09 -17.96 -22.45
N LEU A 37 -24.69 -17.28 -21.48
CA LEU A 37 -23.99 -16.35 -20.60
C LEU A 37 -22.91 -17.05 -19.77
N LEU A 38 -23.17 -18.24 -19.23
CA LEU A 38 -22.16 -19.06 -18.55
C LEU A 38 -21.00 -19.45 -19.46
N PHE A 39 -21.29 -19.82 -20.71
CA PHE A 39 -20.26 -20.21 -21.67
C PHE A 39 -19.38 -19.01 -22.06
N ILE A 40 -19.99 -17.86 -22.33
CA ILE A 40 -19.30 -16.61 -22.63
C ILE A 40 -18.46 -16.17 -21.42
N GLY A 41 -19.03 -16.17 -20.21
CA GLY A 41 -18.26 -15.76 -19.04
C GLY A 41 -17.12 -16.71 -18.70
N LYS A 42 -17.26 -18.02 -18.96
CA LYS A 42 -16.15 -18.97 -18.85
C LYS A 42 -15.04 -18.68 -19.87
N LEU A 43 -15.41 -18.28 -21.10
CA LEU A 43 -14.46 -17.86 -22.12
C LEU A 43 -13.72 -16.58 -21.69
N ILE A 44 -14.46 -15.56 -21.23
CA ILE A 44 -13.91 -14.31 -20.72
C ILE A 44 -12.99 -14.56 -19.52
N ALA A 45 -13.41 -15.37 -18.55
CA ALA A 45 -12.60 -15.71 -17.38
C ALA A 45 -11.27 -16.38 -17.78
N ARG A 46 -11.28 -17.27 -18.76
CA ARG A 46 -10.05 -17.89 -19.29
C ARG A 46 -9.17 -16.89 -20.02
N LEU A 47 -9.76 -16.01 -20.84
CA LEU A 47 -9.02 -14.98 -21.58
C LEU A 47 -8.34 -14.00 -20.63
N LEU A 48 -9.06 -13.47 -19.64
CA LEU A 48 -8.52 -12.56 -18.64
C LEU A 48 -7.43 -13.22 -17.79
N SER A 49 -7.67 -14.43 -17.31
CA SER A 49 -6.71 -15.19 -16.50
C SER A 49 -5.41 -15.48 -17.27
N ARG A 50 -5.51 -15.97 -18.51
CA ARG A 50 -4.32 -16.21 -19.35
C ARG A 50 -3.60 -14.93 -19.75
N GLY A 51 -4.35 -13.85 -20.00
CA GLY A 51 -3.79 -12.54 -20.29
C GLY A 51 -2.96 -12.02 -19.12
N LEU A 52 -3.50 -12.11 -17.90
CA LEU A 52 -2.80 -11.74 -16.68
C LEU A 52 -1.58 -12.62 -16.42
N GLU A 53 -1.73 -13.95 -16.57
CA GLU A 53 -0.62 -14.91 -16.42
C GLU A 53 0.54 -14.59 -17.35
N LYS A 54 0.26 -14.39 -18.64
CA LYS A 54 1.27 -14.05 -19.65
C LYS A 54 1.95 -12.70 -19.36
N LEU A 55 1.18 -11.72 -18.87
CA LEU A 55 1.71 -10.40 -18.52
C LEU A 55 2.68 -10.49 -17.32
N LEU A 56 2.28 -11.20 -16.27
CA LEU A 56 3.08 -11.33 -15.04
C LEU A 56 4.33 -12.18 -15.26
N LEU A 57 4.25 -13.29 -16.00
CA LEU A 57 5.41 -14.09 -16.37
C LEU A 57 6.41 -13.30 -17.23
N ARG A 58 5.92 -12.48 -18.16
CA ARG A 58 6.78 -11.59 -18.96
C ARG A 58 7.51 -10.55 -18.11
N ARG A 59 6.97 -10.20 -16.95
CA ARG A 59 7.58 -9.29 -15.96
C ARG A 59 8.47 -10.02 -14.94
N GLN A 60 8.74 -11.31 -15.14
CA GLN A 60 9.56 -12.14 -14.24
C GLN A 60 9.03 -12.18 -12.80
N VAL A 61 7.71 -12.11 -12.64
CA VAL A 61 7.06 -12.29 -11.34
C VAL A 61 7.11 -13.77 -10.96
N ASP A 62 7.27 -14.04 -9.66
CA ASP A 62 7.27 -15.40 -9.11
C ASP A 62 6.05 -16.21 -9.54
N ALA A 63 6.28 -17.46 -9.95
CA ALA A 63 5.24 -18.34 -10.51
C ALA A 63 4.08 -18.59 -9.53
N THR A 64 4.35 -18.61 -8.22
CA THR A 64 3.33 -18.79 -7.19
C THR A 64 2.37 -17.60 -7.14
N ILE A 65 2.94 -16.39 -7.19
CA ILE A 65 2.17 -15.13 -7.23
C ILE A 65 1.33 -15.09 -8.51
N VAL A 66 1.92 -15.44 -9.65
CA VAL A 66 1.21 -15.49 -10.92
C VAL A 66 0.01 -16.45 -10.85
N HIS A 67 0.22 -17.67 -10.37
CA HIS A 67 -0.85 -18.67 -10.30
C HIS A 67 -1.98 -18.22 -9.37
N PHE A 68 -1.64 -17.63 -8.21
CA PHE A 68 -2.60 -17.12 -7.24
C PHE A 68 -3.50 -16.02 -7.84
N PHE A 69 -2.91 -14.97 -8.43
CA PHE A 69 -3.69 -13.86 -9.00
C PHE A 69 -4.49 -14.28 -10.23
N SER A 70 -3.93 -15.13 -11.09
CA SER A 70 -4.64 -15.66 -12.26
C SER A 70 -5.83 -16.54 -11.87
N ALA A 71 -5.70 -17.35 -10.81
CA ALA A 71 -6.80 -18.12 -10.24
C ALA A 71 -7.86 -17.20 -9.63
N LEU A 72 -7.46 -16.18 -8.86
CA LEU A 72 -8.36 -15.22 -8.23
C LEU A 72 -9.25 -14.51 -9.26
N VAL A 73 -8.65 -13.94 -10.32
CA VAL A 73 -9.42 -13.27 -11.40
C VAL A 73 -10.38 -14.24 -12.09
N ARG A 74 -9.94 -15.47 -12.34
CA ARG A 74 -10.78 -16.51 -12.95
C ARG A 74 -12.00 -16.81 -12.07
N TYR A 75 -11.82 -17.07 -10.79
CA TYR A 75 -12.92 -17.42 -9.88
C TYR A 75 -13.88 -16.25 -9.64
N ILE A 76 -13.37 -15.02 -9.50
CA ILE A 76 -14.21 -13.82 -9.38
C ILE A 76 -15.08 -13.65 -10.62
N THR A 77 -14.50 -13.78 -11.83
CA THR A 77 -15.24 -13.63 -13.09
C THR A 77 -16.31 -14.72 -13.24
N ILE A 78 -15.99 -15.96 -12.86
CA ILE A 78 -16.96 -17.07 -12.87
C ILE A 78 -18.09 -16.81 -11.88
N ALA A 79 -17.80 -16.32 -10.67
CA ALA A 79 -18.80 -16.00 -9.67
C ALA A 79 -19.78 -14.92 -10.17
N PHE A 80 -19.28 -13.81 -10.73
CA PHE A 80 -20.14 -12.77 -11.32
C PHE A 80 -20.98 -13.29 -12.49
N THR A 81 -20.39 -14.11 -13.36
CA THR A 81 -21.12 -14.72 -14.48
C THR A 81 -22.22 -15.66 -13.98
N ALA A 82 -21.95 -16.45 -12.94
CA ALA A 82 -22.92 -17.37 -12.36
C ALA A 82 -24.10 -16.60 -11.76
N VAL A 83 -23.85 -15.53 -11.02
CA VAL A 83 -24.91 -14.66 -10.48
C VAL A 83 -25.74 -14.05 -11.61
N ALA A 84 -25.11 -13.51 -12.65
CA ALA A 84 -25.82 -12.96 -13.81
C ALA A 84 -26.69 -14.01 -14.54
N ALA A 85 -26.22 -15.26 -14.63
CA ALA A 85 -26.97 -16.35 -15.24
C ALA A 85 -28.18 -16.77 -14.39
N LEU A 86 -28.03 -16.83 -13.06
CA LEU A 86 -29.14 -17.12 -12.13
C LEU A 86 -30.24 -16.04 -12.23
N GLY A 87 -29.85 -14.77 -12.32
CA GLY A 87 -30.79 -13.66 -12.50
C GLY A 87 -31.61 -13.76 -13.79
N ARG A 88 -31.04 -14.33 -14.87
CA ARG A 88 -31.78 -14.59 -16.11
C ARG A 88 -32.88 -15.63 -15.96
N ILE A 89 -32.68 -16.63 -15.10
CA ILE A 89 -33.66 -17.70 -14.84
C ILE A 89 -34.78 -17.22 -13.90
N GLY A 90 -34.70 -15.99 -13.39
CA GLY A 90 -35.69 -15.41 -12.47
C GLY A 90 -35.42 -15.72 -11.00
N ILE A 91 -34.22 -16.23 -10.67
CA ILE A 91 -33.79 -16.43 -9.28
C ILE A 91 -33.42 -15.07 -8.70
N GLU A 92 -33.93 -14.78 -7.50
CA GLU A 92 -33.57 -13.56 -6.78
C GLU A 92 -32.10 -13.60 -6.35
N THR A 93 -31.26 -12.81 -7.00
CA THR A 93 -29.81 -12.75 -6.74
C THR A 93 -29.43 -11.77 -5.63
N SER A 94 -30.38 -11.00 -5.11
CA SER A 94 -30.16 -9.94 -4.12
C SER A 94 -29.42 -10.46 -2.87
N SER A 95 -29.86 -11.61 -2.35
CA SER A 95 -29.26 -12.26 -1.18
C SER A 95 -27.82 -12.75 -1.45
N ILE A 96 -27.56 -13.30 -2.63
CA ILE A 96 -26.23 -13.75 -3.05
C ILE A 96 -25.28 -12.56 -3.19
N ILE A 97 -25.74 -11.48 -3.83
CA ILE A 97 -24.98 -10.24 -3.98
C ILE A 97 -24.66 -9.64 -2.62
N ALA A 98 -25.60 -9.65 -1.68
CA ALA A 98 -25.38 -9.17 -0.32
C ALA A 98 -24.27 -9.98 0.39
N VAL A 99 -24.28 -11.31 0.29
CA VAL A 99 -23.25 -12.17 0.90
C VAL A 99 -21.88 -11.96 0.24
N ILE A 100 -21.82 -11.89 -1.09
CA ILE A 100 -20.56 -11.60 -1.82
C ILE A 100 -20.03 -10.22 -1.43
N GLY A 101 -20.91 -9.23 -1.33
CA GLY A 101 -20.57 -7.88 -0.90
C GLY A 101 -20.02 -7.85 0.53
N ALA A 102 -20.68 -8.55 1.46
CA ALA A 102 -20.22 -8.66 2.85
C ALA A 102 -18.86 -9.37 2.94
N ALA A 103 -18.67 -10.48 2.21
CA ALA A 103 -17.39 -11.16 2.14
C ALA A 103 -16.29 -10.28 1.53
N GLY A 104 -16.61 -9.53 0.47
CA GLY A 104 -15.71 -8.56 -0.15
C GLY A 104 -15.31 -7.44 0.80
N LEU A 105 -16.25 -6.90 1.57
CA LEU A 105 -15.98 -5.91 2.60
C LEU A 105 -15.07 -6.49 3.70
N ALA A 106 -15.36 -7.69 4.19
CA ALA A 106 -14.54 -8.34 5.21
C ALA A 106 -13.09 -8.56 4.73
N ILE A 107 -12.90 -9.03 3.48
CA ILE A 107 -11.57 -9.17 2.87
C ILE A 107 -10.91 -7.80 2.69
N GLY A 108 -11.66 -6.78 2.26
CA GLY A 108 -11.16 -5.41 2.09
C GLY A 108 -10.66 -4.79 3.39
N LEU A 109 -11.43 -4.96 4.47
CA LEU A 109 -11.04 -4.53 5.83
C LEU A 109 -9.83 -5.31 6.33
N ALA A 110 -9.76 -6.62 6.07
CA ALA A 110 -8.58 -7.43 6.42
C ALA A 110 -7.31 -6.96 5.69
N LEU A 111 -7.45 -6.48 4.44
CA LEU A 111 -6.33 -5.98 3.62
C LEU A 111 -6.08 -4.47 3.77
N GLN A 112 -6.87 -3.76 4.58
CA GLN A 112 -6.80 -2.30 4.73
C GLN A 112 -5.38 -1.83 5.09
N GLY A 113 -4.70 -2.52 6.03
CA GLY A 113 -3.35 -2.18 6.44
C GLY A 113 -2.32 -2.31 5.30
N SER A 114 -2.39 -3.39 4.52
CA SER A 114 -1.50 -3.59 3.37
C SER A 114 -1.75 -2.56 2.26
N LEU A 115 -3.02 -2.23 2.00
CA LEU A 115 -3.38 -1.24 1.00
C LEU A 115 -2.96 0.17 1.40
N SER A 116 -3.04 0.51 2.69
CA SER A 116 -2.50 1.77 3.24
C SER A 116 -1.00 1.88 3.02
N ASN A 117 -0.24 0.81 3.28
CA ASN A 117 1.20 0.77 3.02
C ASN A 117 1.54 0.88 1.52
N PHE A 118 0.75 0.26 0.64
CA PHE A 118 0.89 0.40 -0.80
C PHE A 118 0.73 1.87 -1.24
N ALA A 119 -0.37 2.51 -0.81
CA ALA A 119 -0.65 3.89 -1.13
C ALA A 119 0.46 4.83 -0.63
N ALA A 120 0.95 4.61 0.60
CA ALA A 120 2.07 5.35 1.15
C ALA A 120 3.36 5.15 0.33
N GLY A 121 3.64 3.94 -0.14
CA GLY A 121 4.77 3.66 -1.03
C GLY A 121 4.69 4.45 -2.34
N VAL A 122 3.52 4.50 -2.97
CA VAL A 122 3.28 5.30 -4.18
C VAL A 122 3.52 6.79 -3.92
N LEU A 123 3.03 7.32 -2.79
CA LEU A 123 3.26 8.71 -2.39
C LEU A 123 4.74 9.03 -2.16
N LEU A 124 5.47 8.16 -1.46
CA LEU A 124 6.91 8.34 -1.22
C LEU A 124 7.71 8.38 -2.52
N VAL A 125 7.40 7.51 -3.49
CA VAL A 125 8.08 7.47 -4.79
C VAL A 125 7.72 8.68 -5.66
N SER A 126 6.50 9.20 -5.53
CA SER A 126 5.99 10.30 -6.35
C SER A 126 6.44 11.67 -5.83
N LEU A 127 6.28 11.91 -4.53
CA LEU A 127 6.66 13.17 -3.88
C LEU A 127 8.16 13.24 -3.57
N ARG A 128 8.82 12.09 -3.45
CA ARG A 128 10.26 11.96 -3.18
C ARG A 128 10.75 12.86 -2.03
N PRO A 129 10.17 12.78 -0.82
CA PRO A 129 10.66 13.52 0.34
C PRO A 129 12.10 13.14 0.73
N PHE A 130 12.53 11.94 0.29
CA PHE A 130 13.91 11.47 0.34
C PHE A 130 14.20 10.55 -0.85
N ARG A 131 15.48 10.23 -1.06
CA ARG A 131 15.95 9.31 -2.10
C ARG A 131 16.82 8.22 -1.50
N ALA A 132 16.97 7.11 -2.22
CA ALA A 132 17.96 6.11 -1.90
C ALA A 132 19.37 6.74 -1.84
N GLY A 133 20.15 6.38 -0.82
CA GLY A 133 21.45 6.95 -0.50
C GLY A 133 21.41 8.17 0.44
N GLU A 134 20.24 8.69 0.80
CA GLU A 134 20.12 9.81 1.73
C GLU A 134 19.99 9.36 3.18
N ILE A 135 20.56 10.14 4.09
CA ILE A 135 20.44 9.93 5.53
C ILE A 135 19.18 10.63 6.01
N VAL A 136 18.27 9.85 6.57
CA VAL A 136 16.99 10.32 7.10
C VAL A 136 16.77 9.80 8.51
N GLN A 137 15.99 10.55 9.27
CA GLN A 137 15.40 10.10 10.51
C GLN A 137 13.89 9.99 10.33
N ILE A 138 13.36 8.82 10.70
CA ILE A 138 11.94 8.50 10.69
C ILE A 138 11.58 8.10 12.12
N GLY A 139 10.86 8.97 12.82
CA GLY A 139 10.62 8.83 14.25
C GLY A 139 11.93 8.77 15.04
N LEU A 140 12.21 7.63 15.68
CA LEU A 140 13.43 7.38 16.45
C LEU A 140 14.55 6.67 15.67
N VAL A 141 14.29 6.25 14.43
CA VAL A 141 15.26 5.50 13.62
C VAL A 141 16.00 6.46 12.71
N ILE A 142 17.33 6.45 12.78
CA ILE A 142 18.22 7.21 11.90
C ILE A 142 18.98 6.21 11.02
N GLY A 143 18.96 6.42 9.71
CA GLY A 143 19.69 5.56 8.77
C GLY A 143 19.74 6.11 7.36
N THR A 144 20.56 5.46 6.54
CA THR A 144 20.65 5.71 5.11
C THR A 144 19.56 4.92 4.40
N VAL A 145 18.79 5.54 3.53
CA VAL A 145 17.75 4.87 2.74
C VAL A 145 18.43 3.94 1.72
N GLU A 146 18.22 2.64 1.81
CA GLU A 146 18.72 1.72 0.78
C GLU A 146 17.74 1.62 -0.38
N LYS A 147 16.49 1.28 -0.07
CA LYS A 147 15.47 0.92 -1.07
C LYS A 147 14.08 1.15 -0.51
N VAL A 148 13.21 1.70 -1.37
CA VAL A 148 11.77 1.85 -1.11
C VAL A 148 11.06 0.74 -1.87
N HIS A 149 10.56 -0.25 -1.13
CA HIS A 149 9.70 -1.31 -1.67
C HIS A 149 8.24 -0.85 -1.72
N ILE A 150 7.39 -1.70 -2.28
CA ILE A 150 5.96 -1.45 -2.45
C ILE A 150 5.26 -1.19 -1.10
N PHE A 151 5.57 -1.99 -0.07
CA PHE A 151 4.90 -1.92 1.25
C PHE A 151 5.79 -1.40 2.38
N SER A 152 7.11 -1.37 2.18
CA SER A 152 8.08 -1.00 3.21
C SER A 152 9.28 -0.27 2.61
N THR A 153 10.01 0.45 3.45
CA THR A 153 11.31 1.03 3.10
C THR A 153 12.36 0.43 4.00
N THR A 154 13.51 0.10 3.42
CA THR A 154 14.69 -0.38 4.14
C THR A 154 15.63 0.79 4.42
N LEU A 155 16.00 0.96 5.69
CA LEU A 155 17.06 1.85 6.14
C LEU A 155 18.25 1.03 6.65
N LEU A 156 19.45 1.51 6.38
CA LEU A 156 20.70 1.01 6.98
C LEU A 156 21.17 1.99 8.05
N THR A 157 21.19 1.55 9.31
CA THR A 157 21.64 2.38 10.43
C THR A 157 23.18 2.53 10.43
N ALA A 158 23.68 3.49 11.20
CA ALA A 158 25.13 3.73 11.31
C ALA A 158 25.92 2.54 11.89
N ASP A 159 25.26 1.71 12.69
CA ASP A 159 25.79 0.44 13.22
C ASP A 159 25.55 -0.76 12.29
N SER A 160 25.27 -0.51 11.00
CA SER A 160 25.10 -1.52 9.94
C SER A 160 23.96 -2.52 10.18
N LYS A 161 22.86 -2.08 10.80
CA LYS A 161 21.65 -2.89 10.94
C LYS A 161 20.64 -2.51 9.86
N GLU A 162 20.01 -3.52 9.26
CA GLU A 162 18.90 -3.34 8.33
C GLU A 162 17.60 -3.14 9.13
N VAL A 163 16.95 -1.99 8.94
CA VAL A 163 15.66 -1.67 9.56
C VAL A 163 14.61 -1.54 8.47
N VAL A 164 13.62 -2.44 8.50
CA VAL A 164 12.50 -2.45 7.54
C VAL A 164 11.29 -1.79 8.19
N ILE A 165 10.85 -0.66 7.63
CA ILE A 165 9.73 0.13 8.16
C ILE A 165 8.57 0.10 7.16
N PRO A 166 7.33 -0.22 7.59
CA PRO A 166 6.16 -0.13 6.71
C PRO A 166 5.97 1.30 6.19
N ASN A 167 5.70 1.45 4.89
CA ASN A 167 5.59 2.77 4.25
C ASN A 167 4.51 3.65 4.88
N GLY A 168 3.40 3.05 5.33
CA GLY A 168 2.32 3.75 6.02
C GLY A 168 2.78 4.37 7.34
N LYS A 169 3.72 3.73 8.05
CA LYS A 169 4.30 4.30 9.27
C LYS A 169 5.22 5.47 8.96
N ILE A 170 5.98 5.40 7.86
CA ILE A 170 6.90 6.47 7.44
C ILE A 170 6.15 7.76 7.14
N ILE A 171 5.06 7.67 6.37
CA ILE A 171 4.31 8.85 5.95
C ILE A 171 3.45 9.45 7.08
N ALA A 172 3.13 8.65 8.09
CA ALA A 172 2.41 9.08 9.27
C ALA A 172 3.32 9.77 10.32
N ASP A 173 4.64 9.55 10.24
CA ASP A 173 5.62 10.11 11.16
C ASP A 173 6.36 11.31 10.53
N ASN A 174 7.08 12.07 11.35
CA ASN A 174 7.94 13.15 10.88
C ASN A 174 9.15 12.57 10.14
N ILE A 175 9.43 13.14 8.96
CA ILE A 175 10.59 12.80 8.14
C ILE A 175 11.61 13.93 8.25
N ILE A 176 12.73 13.68 8.92
CA ILE A 176 13.84 14.62 9.02
C ILE A 176 14.93 14.18 8.04
N ASN A 177 15.25 15.00 7.04
CA ASN A 177 16.25 14.68 6.02
C ASN A 177 17.55 15.46 6.29
N TYR A 178 18.66 14.74 6.49
CA TYR A 178 19.96 15.34 6.76
C TYR A 178 20.79 15.60 5.50
N SER A 179 20.38 15.06 4.35
CA SER A 179 21.14 15.11 3.09
C SER A 179 20.65 16.18 2.12
N ARG A 180 19.43 16.67 2.25
CA ARG A 180 18.85 17.67 1.33
C ARG A 180 19.45 19.06 1.51
N HIS A 181 19.75 19.46 2.74
CA HIS A 181 20.34 20.76 3.03
C HIS A 181 21.88 20.63 3.11
N PRO A 182 22.66 21.43 2.35
CA PRO A 182 24.11 21.25 2.26
C PRO A 182 24.87 21.65 3.53
N TYR A 183 24.28 22.50 4.37
CA TYR A 183 24.87 22.97 5.61
C TYR A 183 24.08 22.46 6.81
N ARG A 184 24.79 22.18 7.91
CA ARG A 184 24.20 21.80 9.19
C ARG A 184 24.87 22.62 10.29
N ARG A 185 24.07 23.12 11.23
CA ARG A 185 24.58 23.81 12.42
C ARG A 185 25.08 22.79 13.42
N ILE A 186 26.24 23.03 14.00
CA ILE A 186 26.80 22.26 15.10
C ILE A 186 26.69 23.10 16.37
N ASP A 187 26.05 22.54 17.39
CA ASP A 187 25.94 23.15 18.72
C ASP A 187 26.91 22.42 19.66
N LEU A 188 27.87 23.16 20.23
CA LEU A 188 28.87 22.65 21.16
C LEU A 188 28.72 23.33 22.53
N ILE A 189 28.93 22.56 23.58
CA ILE A 189 28.98 23.06 24.96
C ILE A 189 30.39 22.81 25.48
N ILE A 190 31.13 23.88 25.77
CA ILE A 190 32.51 23.81 26.26
C ILE A 190 32.52 24.31 27.71
N GLY A 191 32.76 23.40 28.66
CA GLY A 191 32.96 23.73 30.06
C GLY A 191 34.42 24.11 30.33
N VAL A 192 34.64 25.24 31.00
CA VAL A 192 35.97 25.68 31.44
C VAL A 192 35.98 25.96 32.94
N ASP A 193 37.17 25.96 33.53
CA ASP A 193 37.36 26.25 34.96
C ASP A 193 36.92 27.69 35.30
N TYR A 194 36.38 27.89 36.51
CA TYR A 194 35.90 29.19 36.99
C TYR A 194 36.99 30.27 37.10
N GLN A 195 38.25 29.86 37.27
CA GLN A 195 39.39 30.78 37.28
C GLN A 195 39.77 31.25 35.87
N SER A 196 39.21 30.65 34.82
CA SER A 196 39.48 31.05 33.44
C SER A 196 38.82 32.39 33.11
N ARG A 197 39.58 33.31 32.51
CA ARG A 197 39.03 34.60 32.09
C ARG A 197 38.14 34.41 30.86
N ILE A 198 36.88 34.84 30.97
CA ILE A 198 35.85 34.73 29.92
C ILE A 198 36.32 35.31 28.57
N ALA A 199 36.98 36.47 28.60
CA ALA A 199 37.47 37.13 27.39
C ALA A 199 38.52 36.28 26.65
N ASP A 200 39.45 35.65 27.39
CA ASP A 200 40.49 34.81 26.79
C ASP A 200 39.87 33.58 26.13
N VAL A 201 38.93 32.92 26.81
CA VAL A 201 38.23 31.74 26.31
C VAL A 201 37.49 32.08 25.01
N LYS A 202 36.75 33.19 24.98
CA LYS A 202 36.08 33.65 23.75
C LYS A 202 37.07 33.92 22.61
N ASN A 203 38.18 34.59 22.88
CA ASN A 203 39.19 34.90 21.88
C ASN A 203 39.83 33.63 21.31
N VAL A 204 40.12 32.65 22.16
CA VAL A 204 40.67 31.35 21.72
C VAL A 204 39.66 30.60 20.84
N ILE A 205 38.40 30.52 21.24
CA ILE A 205 37.35 29.86 20.45
C ILE A 205 37.18 30.56 19.10
N HIS A 206 37.07 31.90 19.08
CA HIS A 206 36.96 32.65 17.82
C HIS A 206 38.17 32.41 16.91
N ARG A 207 39.39 32.40 17.47
CA ARG A 207 40.60 32.12 16.68
C ARG A 207 40.58 30.72 16.06
N ILE A 208 40.11 29.71 16.79
CA ILE A 208 39.99 28.33 16.27
C ILE A 208 38.95 28.28 15.15
N ILE A 209 37.79 28.92 15.34
CA ILE A 209 36.74 28.99 14.31
C ILE A 209 37.25 29.71 13.04
N GLU A 210 38.01 30.79 13.20
CA GLU A 210 38.63 31.51 12.08
C GLU A 210 39.68 30.67 11.34
N GLN A 211 40.31 29.70 12.00
CA GLN A 211 41.32 28.83 11.40
C GLN A 211 40.71 27.60 10.70
N ASP A 212 39.50 27.17 11.04
CA ASP A 212 38.88 25.98 10.44
C ASP A 212 38.17 26.33 9.12
N HIS A 213 38.76 25.89 8.00
CA HIS A 213 38.23 26.12 6.66
C HIS A 213 36.90 25.39 6.36
N ARG A 214 36.48 24.44 7.20
CA ARG A 214 35.22 23.70 7.02
C ARG A 214 34.01 24.46 7.56
N ILE A 215 34.22 25.50 8.37
CA ILE A 215 33.16 26.33 8.95
C ILE A 215 32.79 27.44 7.98
N ASP A 216 31.49 27.59 7.70
CA ASP A 216 30.97 28.64 6.82
C ASP A 216 30.85 29.97 7.60
N LYS A 217 31.87 30.82 7.47
CA LYS A 217 31.96 32.12 8.14
C LYS A 217 30.97 33.16 7.64
N THR A 218 30.24 32.89 6.56
CA THR A 218 29.19 33.80 6.07
C THR A 218 27.90 33.69 6.88
N ARG A 219 27.79 32.64 7.72
CA ARG A 219 26.65 32.38 8.59
C ARG A 219 26.90 32.89 10.01
N ASP A 220 25.83 32.96 10.79
CA ASP A 220 25.88 33.44 12.16
C ASP A 220 26.71 32.49 13.05
N ILE A 221 27.85 33.00 13.55
CA ILE A 221 28.72 32.30 14.50
C ILE A 221 28.44 32.87 15.88
N THR A 222 27.95 32.03 16.79
CA THR A 222 27.66 32.44 18.17
C THR A 222 28.66 31.82 19.13
N VAL A 223 29.39 32.66 19.89
CA VAL A 223 30.23 32.23 21.02
C VAL A 223 29.81 33.02 22.26
N ARG A 224 29.12 32.37 23.20
CA ARG A 224 28.59 33.03 24.40
C ARG A 224 28.79 32.19 25.64
N LEU A 225 28.98 32.85 26.77
CA LEU A 225 28.82 32.21 28.08
C LEU A 225 27.32 31.94 28.23
N GLY A 226 26.96 30.66 28.30
CA GLY A 226 25.57 30.22 28.34
C GLY A 226 25.09 29.96 29.76
N GLU A 227 25.93 29.34 30.58
CA GLU A 227 25.56 28.87 31.91
C GLU A 227 26.76 28.89 32.87
N LEU A 228 26.48 29.19 34.14
CA LEU A 228 27.39 29.04 35.28
C LEU A 228 27.03 27.74 36.00
N ALA A 229 27.63 26.61 35.60
CA ALA A 229 27.32 25.28 36.12
C ALA A 229 28.12 24.97 37.41
N PRO A 230 27.72 23.99 38.24
CA PRO A 230 28.28 23.79 39.59
C PRO A 230 29.82 23.69 39.67
N SER A 231 30.48 23.21 38.62
CA SER A 231 31.94 23.06 38.54
C SER A 231 32.56 23.64 37.28
N SER A 232 31.81 24.36 36.44
CA SER A 232 32.33 24.90 35.18
C SER A 232 31.55 26.11 34.66
N LEU A 233 32.25 26.98 33.93
CA LEU A 233 31.65 28.00 33.06
C LEU A 233 31.35 27.35 31.70
N ASN A 234 30.07 27.20 31.34
CA ASN A 234 29.65 26.56 30.10
C ASN A 234 29.49 27.58 28.98
N PHE A 235 30.31 27.47 27.94
CA PHE A 235 30.21 28.27 26.73
C PHE A 235 29.42 27.52 25.66
N TYR A 236 28.42 28.18 25.10
CA TYR A 236 27.68 27.70 23.94
C TYR A 236 28.32 28.25 22.68
N VAL A 237 28.76 27.33 21.81
CA VAL A 237 29.37 27.62 20.52
C VAL A 237 28.47 27.05 19.43
N ARG A 238 28.05 27.90 18.50
CA ARG A 238 27.24 27.52 17.34
C ARG A 238 27.93 27.94 16.06
N VAL A 239 28.17 26.98 15.17
CA VAL A 239 28.87 27.13 13.88
C VAL A 239 28.20 26.32 12.77
#